data_AF-A0A386TC79-F1
#
_entry.id   AF-A0A386TC79-F1
#
_cell.length_a   1.000
_cell.length_b   1.000
_cell.length_c   1.000
_cell.angle_alpha   90.00
_cell.angle_beta   90.00
_cell.angle_gamma   90.00
#
_symmetry.space_group_name_H-M   'P 1'
#
loop_
_entity.id
_entity.type
_entity.pdbx_description
1 polymer ?
#
loop_
_entity_poly.entity_id
_entity_poly.type
_entity_poly.pdbx_seq_one_letter_code
_entity_poly.pdbx_strand_id
1 'polypeptide(L)'
;MTDTPQTMHSGAETVLARAKASPARRGVGLLSLAGLGLLLIYSALTRSPDPGWQIALALVGLGFIGIAELMRRSTASGVELTNEALRDADGRVIVRIDEIARIDQGAFAVKPSNGFLLKTNRRVARGWRLGLWWSLGRRIGVGGMTPANETKLIAEIIRAKLAERDAA
;
A
#
# COMPACT_ATOMS: atom_id res chain seq x y z
N MET A 1 -0.94 21.48 -45.06
CA MET A 1 0.30 22.22 -44.74
C MET A 1 -0.16 23.43 -43.98
N THR A 2 -0.19 23.54 -42.66
CA THR A 2 0.64 23.12 -41.50
C THR A 2 -0.21 23.62 -40.31
N ASP A 3 -0.26 23.11 -39.09
CA ASP A 3 0.61 22.30 -38.27
C ASP A 3 -0.31 21.81 -37.12
N THR A 4 -0.50 20.50 -36.95
CA THR A 4 -1.17 20.00 -35.75
C THR A 4 -0.11 19.96 -34.67
N PRO A 5 -0.27 20.64 -33.52
CA PRO A 5 0.72 20.58 -32.47
C PRO A 5 0.83 19.14 -31.98
N GLN A 6 1.92 18.49 -32.37
CA GLN A 6 2.42 17.24 -31.82
C GLN A 6 2.63 17.49 -30.32
N THR A 7 1.66 17.09 -29.51
CA THR A 7 1.85 17.03 -28.06
C THR A 7 2.88 15.96 -27.79
N MET A 8 4.10 16.42 -27.48
CA MET A 8 5.22 15.60 -27.05
C MET A 8 4.78 14.70 -25.88
N HIS A 9 4.52 13.42 -26.17
CA HIS A 9 4.33 12.39 -25.16
C HIS A 9 5.71 12.07 -24.57
N SER A 10 6.13 12.88 -23.60
CA SER A 10 7.33 12.63 -22.81
C SER A 10 7.16 11.33 -22.01
N GLY A 11 7.48 10.18 -22.60
CA GLY A 11 7.90 8.94 -21.91
C GLY A 11 7.09 8.45 -20.72
N ALA A 12 5.84 8.88 -20.55
CA ALA A 12 5.03 8.53 -19.40
C ALA A 12 4.41 7.17 -19.65
N GLU A 13 5.02 6.10 -19.13
CA GLU A 13 4.42 4.77 -19.08
C GLU A 13 2.93 4.88 -18.72
N THR A 14 2.04 4.51 -19.65
CA THR A 14 0.60 4.60 -19.46
C THR A 14 0.17 3.76 -18.25
N VAL A 15 -0.43 4.44 -17.26
CA VAL A 15 -0.98 3.78 -16.08
C VAL A 15 -2.30 3.11 -16.47
N LEU A 16 -2.35 1.78 -16.38
CA LEU A 16 -3.51 0.95 -16.71
C LEU A 16 -4.56 0.97 -15.60
N ALA A 17 -4.11 0.92 -14.36
CA ALA A 17 -4.97 0.94 -13.18
C ALA A 17 -4.19 1.48 -11.97
N ARG A 18 -4.92 2.05 -11.01
CA ARG A 18 -4.35 2.59 -9.77
C ARG A 18 -5.23 2.23 -8.58
N ALA A 19 -4.60 1.88 -7.47
CA ALA A 19 -5.25 1.70 -6.19
C ALA A 19 -4.68 2.69 -5.15
N LYS A 20 -5.55 3.49 -4.52
CA LYS A 20 -5.18 4.46 -3.48
C LYS A 20 -5.84 4.10 -2.16
N ALA A 21 -5.29 4.59 -1.04
CA ALA A 21 -5.96 4.40 0.24
C ALA A 21 -7.34 5.06 0.25
N SER A 22 -8.37 4.36 0.73
CA SER A 22 -9.72 4.91 0.90
C SER A 22 -9.67 6.11 1.86
N PRO A 23 -10.17 7.30 1.44
CA PRO A 23 -10.15 8.49 2.30
C PRO A 23 -10.87 8.27 3.63
N ALA A 24 -12.02 7.59 3.59
CA ALA A 24 -12.81 7.28 4.78
C ALA A 24 -12.06 6.37 5.76
N ARG A 25 -11.54 5.22 5.27
CA ARG A 25 -10.79 4.26 6.11
C ARG A 25 -9.50 4.87 6.65
N ARG A 26 -8.83 5.68 5.84
CA ARG A 26 -7.64 6.44 6.23
C ARG A 26 -7.97 7.44 7.34
N GLY A 27 -9.06 8.20 7.19
CA GLY A 27 -9.52 9.17 8.19
C GLY A 27 -9.83 8.51 9.53
N VAL A 28 -10.63 7.45 9.53
CA VAL A 28 -10.98 6.70 10.76
C VAL A 28 -9.72 6.17 11.43
N GLY A 29 -8.83 5.47 10.69
CA GLY A 29 -7.62 4.91 11.27
C GLY A 29 -6.68 5.97 11.86
N LEU A 30 -6.51 7.11 11.18
CA LEU A 30 -5.70 8.22 11.69
C LEU A 30 -6.31 8.84 12.94
N LEU A 31 -7.62 9.10 12.95
CA LEU A 31 -8.30 9.68 14.11
C LEU A 31 -8.26 8.72 15.31
N SER A 32 -8.47 7.42 15.09
CA SER A 32 -8.41 6.44 16.17
C SER A 32 -7.01 6.32 16.77
N LEU A 33 -5.96 6.22 15.94
CA LEU A 33 -4.57 6.12 16.42
C LEU A 33 -4.13 7.40 17.12
N ALA A 34 -4.40 8.56 16.52
CA ALA A 34 -4.04 9.85 17.10
C ALA A 34 -4.82 10.14 18.37
N GLY A 35 -6.13 9.89 18.37
CA GLY A 35 -6.99 10.06 19.53
C GLY A 35 -6.58 9.17 20.69
N LEU A 36 -6.28 7.89 20.43
CA LEU A 36 -5.78 6.98 21.46
C LEU A 36 -4.41 7.43 22.00
N GLY A 37 -3.49 7.82 21.13
CA GLY A 37 -2.17 8.32 21.53
C GLY A 37 -2.27 9.57 22.43
N LEU A 38 -3.10 10.54 22.05
CA LEU A 38 -3.37 11.74 22.85
C LEU A 38 -4.04 11.41 24.18
N LEU A 39 -5.00 10.49 24.19
CA LEU A 39 -5.67 10.07 25.42
C LEU A 39 -4.69 9.43 26.42
N LEU A 40 -3.78 8.59 25.94
CA LEU A 40 -2.75 7.95 26.78
C LEU A 40 -1.77 8.97 27.36
N ILE A 41 -1.31 9.93 26.54
CA ILE A 41 -0.45 11.02 27.00
C ILE A 41 -1.19 11.89 28.03
N TYR A 42 -2.45 12.24 27.76
CA TYR A 42 -3.27 13.00 28.70
C TYR A 42 -3.45 12.27 30.04
N SER A 43 -3.72 10.95 29.99
CA SER A 43 -3.84 10.11 31.19
C SER A 43 -2.53 10.07 31.97
N ALA A 44 -1.39 9.96 31.29
CA ALA A 44 -0.06 9.99 31.91
C ALA A 44 0.16 11.29 32.69
N LEU A 45 -0.29 12.44 32.16
CA LEU A 45 -0.09 13.75 32.78
C LEU A 45 -1.08 14.07 33.91
N THR A 46 -2.25 13.44 33.94
CA THR A 46 -3.35 13.85 34.84
C THR A 46 -3.75 12.82 35.88
N ARG A 47 -3.41 11.53 35.71
CA ARG A 47 -3.96 10.44 36.55
C ARG A 47 -2.93 9.53 37.20
N SER A 48 -1.65 9.60 36.85
CA SER A 48 -0.64 8.63 37.33
C SER A 48 0.18 9.19 38.51
N PRO A 49 0.02 8.66 39.74
CA PRO A 49 0.89 9.04 40.86
C PRO A 49 2.27 8.36 40.81
N ASP A 50 2.37 7.20 40.13
CA ASP A 50 3.63 6.48 39.95
C ASP A 50 4.38 7.00 38.70
N PRO A 51 5.64 7.49 38.86
CA PRO A 51 6.46 7.98 37.75
C PRO A 51 6.78 6.91 36.70
N GLY A 52 6.91 5.64 37.10
CA GLY A 52 7.20 4.53 36.19
C GLY A 52 6.06 4.33 35.19
N TRP A 53 4.83 4.24 35.70
CA TRP A 53 3.63 4.10 34.88
C TRP A 53 3.34 5.34 34.02
N GLN A 54 3.64 6.54 34.53
CA GLN A 54 3.55 7.78 33.77
C GLN A 54 4.44 7.74 32.53
N ILE A 55 5.71 7.37 32.70
CA ILE A 55 6.66 7.26 31.58
C ILE A 55 6.19 6.19 30.59
N ALA A 56 5.75 5.03 31.07
CA ALA A 56 5.25 3.96 30.20
C ALA A 56 4.06 4.41 29.34
N LEU A 57 3.04 5.04 29.94
CA LEU A 57 1.88 5.56 29.22
C LEU A 57 2.25 6.63 28.19
N ALA A 58 3.16 7.54 28.56
CA ALA A 58 3.64 8.58 27.65
C ALA A 58 4.36 7.97 26.43
N LEU A 59 5.25 6.99 26.64
CA LEU A 59 5.97 6.31 25.56
C LEU A 59 5.02 5.54 24.64
N VAL A 60 4.05 4.80 25.20
CA VAL A 60 3.06 4.08 24.40
C VAL A 60 2.18 5.05 23.61
N GLY A 61 1.74 6.14 24.23
CA GLY A 61 0.97 7.19 23.56
C GLY A 61 1.73 7.84 22.40
N LEU A 62 3.00 8.19 22.61
CA LEU A 62 3.89 8.66 21.54
C LEU A 62 4.09 7.62 20.45
N GLY A 63 4.15 6.33 20.80
CA GLY A 63 4.19 5.22 19.85
C GLY A 63 2.98 5.21 18.93
N PHE A 64 1.76 5.36 19.46
CA PHE A 64 0.54 5.46 18.66
C PHE A 64 0.53 6.67 17.74
N ILE A 65 0.99 7.84 18.21
CA ILE A 65 1.16 9.04 17.38
C ILE A 65 2.17 8.79 16.25
N GLY A 66 3.28 8.11 16.56
CA GLY A 66 4.28 7.72 15.57
C GLY A 66 3.72 6.78 14.49
N ILE A 67 2.90 5.79 14.88
CA ILE A 67 2.22 4.89 13.94
C ILE A 67 1.20 5.66 13.09
N ALA A 68 0.45 6.59 13.69
CA ALA A 68 -0.48 7.45 12.95
C ALA A 68 0.26 8.27 11.87
N GLU A 69 1.40 8.86 12.21
CA GLU A 69 2.22 9.62 11.25
C GLU A 69 2.82 8.73 10.15
N LEU A 70 3.32 7.55 10.52
CA LEU A 70 3.80 6.55 9.56
C LEU A 70 2.68 6.13 8.58
N MET A 71 1.47 5.90 9.10
CA MET A 71 0.30 5.58 8.29
C MET A 71 -0.06 6.75 7.39
N ARG A 72 -0.08 8.00 7.91
CA ARG A 72 -0.42 9.20 7.15
C ARG A 72 0.48 9.37 5.94
N ARG A 73 1.81 9.21 6.12
CA ARG A 73 2.81 9.29 5.05
C ARG A 73 2.70 8.14 4.07
N SER A 74 2.57 6.90 4.56
CA SER A 74 2.50 5.71 3.70
C SER A 74 1.27 5.74 2.80
N THR A 75 0.12 6.12 3.35
CA THR A 75 -1.17 6.15 2.64
C THR A 75 -1.40 7.40 1.80
N ALA A 76 -0.43 8.34 1.76
CA ALA A 76 -0.47 9.47 0.83
C ALA A 76 -0.13 9.04 -0.61
N SER A 77 0.53 7.89 -0.78
CA SER A 77 0.86 7.31 -2.08
C SER A 77 -0.24 6.36 -2.59
N GLY A 78 0.03 5.64 -3.68
CA GLY A 78 -0.84 4.62 -4.23
C GLY A 78 -0.05 3.56 -5.00
N VAL A 79 -0.70 2.45 -5.33
CA VAL A 79 -0.14 1.41 -6.18
C VAL A 79 -0.63 1.63 -7.61
N GLU A 80 0.29 1.66 -8.56
CA GLU A 80 0.04 1.84 -9.99
C GLU A 80 0.47 0.62 -10.77
N LEU A 81 -0.40 0.18 -11.67
CA LEU A 81 -0.10 -0.83 -12.65
C LEU A 81 0.16 -0.15 -13.99
N THR A 82 1.35 -0.38 -14.55
CA THR A 82 1.68 -0.02 -15.93
C THR A 82 1.75 -1.28 -16.80
N ASN A 83 2.02 -1.13 -18.09
CA ASN A 83 2.27 -2.28 -18.96
C ASN A 83 3.47 -3.11 -18.53
N GLU A 84 4.43 -2.48 -17.86
CA GLU A 84 5.74 -3.05 -17.58
C GLU A 84 5.94 -3.45 -16.12
N ALA A 85 5.31 -2.73 -15.19
CA ALA A 85 5.54 -2.90 -13.76
C ALA A 85 4.31 -2.64 -12.91
N LEU A 86 4.28 -3.27 -11.75
CA LEU A 86 3.56 -2.77 -10.59
C LEU A 86 4.52 -1.86 -9.80
N ARG A 87 4.16 -0.60 -9.62
CA ARG A 87 4.97 0.40 -8.92
C ARG A 87 4.15 1.16 -7.89
N ASP A 88 4.84 1.79 -6.96
CA ASP A 88 4.28 2.78 -6.07
C ASP A 88 4.23 4.13 -6.81
N ALA A 89 3.26 4.98 -6.50
CA ALA A 89 3.03 6.27 -7.17
C ALA A 89 4.15 7.29 -6.90
N ASP A 90 5.04 7.01 -5.93
CA ASP A 90 6.29 7.74 -5.72
C ASP A 90 7.42 7.35 -6.71
N GLY A 91 7.13 6.45 -7.65
CA GLY A 91 8.05 5.96 -8.67
C GLY A 91 8.78 4.68 -8.29
N ARG A 92 8.65 4.18 -7.06
CA ARG A 92 9.31 2.93 -6.65
C ARG A 92 8.69 1.73 -7.34
N VAL A 93 9.44 1.05 -8.21
CA VAL A 93 9.03 -0.24 -8.78
C VAL A 93 8.90 -1.28 -7.67
N ILE A 94 7.72 -1.90 -7.54
CA ILE A 94 7.43 -2.97 -6.57
C ILE A 94 7.84 -4.31 -7.18
N VAL A 95 7.39 -4.57 -8.41
CA VAL A 95 7.74 -5.77 -9.19
C VAL A 95 7.46 -5.54 -10.68
N ARG A 96 8.30 -6.09 -11.56
CA ARG A 96 8.05 -6.07 -13.02
C ARG A 96 7.06 -7.17 -13.42
N ILE A 97 6.27 -6.96 -14.46
CA ILE A 97 5.20 -7.89 -14.85
C ILE A 97 5.75 -9.27 -15.26
N ASP A 98 6.89 -9.30 -15.94
CA ASP A 98 7.60 -10.51 -16.36
C ASP A 98 8.08 -11.37 -15.16
N GLU A 99 8.35 -10.73 -14.02
CA GLU A 99 8.78 -11.42 -12.80
C GLU A 99 7.63 -12.06 -12.01
N ILE A 100 6.38 -11.73 -12.33
CA ILE A 100 5.21 -12.28 -11.66
C ILE A 100 5.02 -13.73 -12.11
N ALA A 101 5.11 -14.65 -11.16
CA ALA A 101 4.89 -16.07 -11.38
C ALA A 101 3.41 -16.41 -11.36
N ARG A 102 2.69 -15.89 -10.36
CA ARG A 102 1.28 -16.18 -10.11
C ARG A 102 0.66 -15.09 -9.27
N ILE A 103 -0.63 -14.88 -9.45
CA ILE A 103 -1.49 -14.06 -8.60
C ILE A 103 -2.50 -14.92 -7.84
N ASP A 104 -2.76 -14.57 -6.59
CA ASP A 104 -3.73 -15.22 -5.71
C ASP A 104 -4.69 -14.19 -5.09
N GLN A 105 -6.00 -14.40 -5.28
CA GLN A 105 -7.09 -13.65 -4.66
C GLN A 105 -8.06 -14.56 -3.88
N GLY A 106 -7.74 -15.85 -3.76
CA GLY A 106 -8.63 -16.82 -3.12
C GLY A 106 -8.95 -16.45 -1.68
N ALA A 107 -10.11 -16.89 -1.18
CA ALA A 107 -10.52 -16.67 0.20
C ALA A 107 -9.55 -17.28 1.23
N PHE A 108 -8.79 -18.30 0.82
CA PHE A 108 -7.78 -18.99 1.64
C PHE A 108 -6.35 -18.47 1.44
N ALA A 109 -6.16 -17.45 0.62
CA ALA A 109 -4.86 -16.80 0.47
C ALA A 109 -4.60 -15.87 1.65
N VAL A 110 -3.38 -15.86 2.18
CA VAL A 110 -2.93 -14.84 3.16
C VAL A 110 -2.76 -13.51 2.43
N LYS A 111 -3.89 -12.92 2.03
CA LYS A 111 -3.97 -11.65 1.30
C LYS A 111 -4.30 -10.52 2.27
N PRO A 112 -3.76 -9.32 2.05
CA PRO A 112 -4.21 -8.14 2.78
C PRO A 112 -5.72 -7.94 2.59
N SER A 113 -6.41 -7.33 3.56
CA SER A 113 -7.83 -6.98 3.43
C SER A 113 -8.09 -6.24 2.12
N ASN A 114 -9.13 -6.63 1.38
CA ASN A 114 -9.44 -6.05 0.06
C ASN A 114 -8.27 -6.12 -0.94
N GLY A 115 -7.39 -7.11 -0.81
CA GLY A 115 -6.16 -7.22 -1.58
C GLY A 115 -6.00 -8.51 -2.36
N PHE A 116 -4.80 -8.68 -2.90
CA PHE A 116 -4.29 -9.87 -3.56
C PHE A 116 -2.84 -10.13 -3.17
N LEU A 117 -2.37 -11.34 -3.44
CA LEU A 117 -1.00 -11.76 -3.23
C LEU A 117 -0.36 -12.10 -4.58
N LEU A 118 0.82 -11.56 -4.85
CA LEU A 118 1.67 -11.96 -5.97
C LEU A 118 2.77 -12.89 -5.45
N LYS A 119 3.02 -13.95 -6.21
CA LYS A 119 4.21 -14.78 -6.09
C LYS A 119 5.13 -14.48 -7.26
N THR A 120 6.41 -14.30 -6.98
CA THR A 120 7.40 -13.91 -7.99
C THR A 120 8.35 -15.06 -8.32
N ASN A 121 8.90 -15.04 -9.53
CA ASN A 121 9.86 -16.02 -10.02
C ASN A 121 11.20 -15.92 -9.28
N ARG A 122 11.61 -14.69 -8.94
CA ARG A 122 12.83 -14.39 -8.18
C ARG A 122 12.52 -13.67 -6.86
N ARG A 123 13.53 -13.58 -5.99
CA ARG A 123 13.41 -12.77 -4.76
C ARG A 123 13.28 -11.29 -5.14
N VAL A 124 12.35 -10.59 -4.50
CA VAL A 124 12.14 -9.15 -4.68
C VAL A 124 12.73 -8.36 -3.53
N ALA A 125 13.07 -7.10 -3.80
CA ALA A 125 13.55 -6.19 -2.78
C ALA A 125 12.52 -6.07 -1.65
N ARG A 126 12.96 -6.18 -0.39
CA ARG A 126 12.09 -6.04 0.77
C ARG A 126 11.56 -4.60 0.83
N GLY A 127 10.27 -4.47 1.10
CA GLY A 127 9.57 -3.20 1.06
C GLY A 127 8.27 -3.28 1.82
N TRP A 128 7.89 -2.16 2.40
CA TRP A 128 6.63 -2.06 3.11
C TRP A 128 6.12 -0.64 3.05
N ARG A 129 4.87 -0.50 2.62
CA ARG A 129 4.10 0.73 2.67
C ARG A 129 2.86 0.41 3.48
N LEU A 130 2.85 0.90 4.72
CA LEU A 130 1.81 0.59 5.69
C LEU A 130 0.43 0.87 5.09
N GLY A 131 -0.41 -0.16 5.04
CA GLY A 131 -1.77 -0.09 4.52
C GLY A 131 -1.91 -0.14 2.99
N LEU A 132 -0.83 -0.26 2.22
CA LEU A 132 -0.90 -0.34 0.74
C LEU A 132 -0.29 -1.63 0.19
N TRP A 133 0.94 -1.94 0.56
CA TRP A 133 1.62 -3.15 0.08
C TRP A 133 2.82 -3.55 0.95
N TRP A 134 3.22 -4.81 0.85
CA TRP A 134 4.45 -5.32 1.43
C TRP A 134 5.11 -6.32 0.47
N SER A 135 6.42 -6.43 0.53
CA SER A 135 7.20 -7.44 -0.17
C SER A 135 8.18 -8.14 0.78
N LEU A 136 8.19 -9.47 0.73
CA LEU A 136 9.08 -10.30 1.52
C LEU A 136 9.42 -11.58 0.78
N GLY A 137 10.72 -11.80 0.52
CA GLY A 137 11.20 -12.98 -0.19
C GLY A 137 10.68 -13.02 -1.63
N ARG A 138 9.74 -13.92 -1.92
CA ARG A 138 9.10 -14.09 -3.25
C ARG A 138 7.61 -13.75 -3.25
N ARG A 139 7.15 -13.02 -2.22
CA ARG A 139 5.75 -12.72 -1.99
C ARG A 139 5.54 -11.22 -1.88
N ILE A 140 4.50 -10.73 -2.51
CA ILE A 140 4.09 -9.33 -2.45
C ILE A 140 2.61 -9.29 -2.16
N GLY A 141 2.22 -8.73 -1.01
CA GLY A 141 0.82 -8.47 -0.71
C GLY A 141 0.47 -7.04 -1.11
N VAL A 142 -0.59 -6.87 -1.88
CA VAL A 142 -1.15 -5.55 -2.23
C VAL A 142 -2.55 -5.47 -1.65
N GLY A 143 -2.83 -4.43 -0.87
CA GLY A 143 -4.12 -4.20 -0.25
C GLY A 143 -4.01 -3.54 1.12
N GLY A 144 -5.03 -3.75 1.95
CA GLY A 144 -5.14 -3.15 3.29
C GLY A 144 -6.14 -2.02 3.29
N MET A 145 -5.67 -0.78 3.12
CA MET A 145 -6.47 0.46 3.10
C MET A 145 -7.07 0.76 1.72
N THR A 146 -6.64 0.06 0.68
CA THR A 146 -7.16 0.24 -0.68
C THR A 146 -8.60 -0.29 -0.82
N PRO A 147 -9.45 0.36 -1.63
CA PRO A 147 -10.75 -0.16 -2.03
C PRO A 147 -10.66 -1.51 -2.76
N ALA A 148 -11.66 -2.38 -2.55
CA ALA A 148 -11.69 -3.72 -3.13
C ALA A 148 -11.89 -3.72 -4.65
N ASN A 149 -12.65 -2.74 -5.18
CA ASN A 149 -12.86 -2.58 -6.62
C ASN A 149 -11.54 -2.23 -7.35
N GLU A 150 -10.75 -1.32 -6.79
CA GLU A 150 -9.47 -0.89 -7.38
C GLU A 150 -8.44 -2.03 -7.41
N THR A 151 -8.30 -2.77 -6.32
CA THR A 151 -7.38 -3.92 -6.27
C THR A 151 -7.86 -5.09 -7.10
N LYS A 152 -9.19 -5.29 -7.21
CA LYS A 152 -9.77 -6.31 -8.10
C LYS A 152 -9.46 -5.99 -9.56
N LEU A 153 -9.63 -4.75 -10.00
CA LEU A 153 -9.29 -4.32 -11.36
C LEU A 153 -7.80 -4.56 -11.67
N ILE A 154 -6.89 -4.14 -10.79
CA ILE A 154 -5.45 -4.39 -10.95
C ILE A 154 -5.17 -5.90 -11.09
N ALA A 155 -5.77 -6.72 -10.23
CA ALA A 155 -5.56 -8.15 -10.25
C ALA A 155 -6.11 -8.81 -11.53
N GLU A 156 -7.26 -8.36 -12.05
CA GLU A 156 -7.83 -8.86 -13.31
C GLU A 156 -6.92 -8.54 -14.50
N ILE A 157 -6.37 -7.32 -14.57
CA ILE A 157 -5.41 -6.94 -15.61
C ILE A 157 -4.13 -7.79 -15.51
N ILE A 158 -3.61 -8.01 -14.30
CA ILE A 158 -2.44 -8.88 -14.10
C ILE A 158 -2.75 -10.32 -14.53
N ARG A 159 -3.93 -10.86 -14.19
CA ARG A 159 -4.35 -12.20 -14.62
C ARG A 159 -4.40 -12.30 -16.15
N ALA A 160 -4.99 -11.32 -16.83
CA ALA A 160 -5.07 -11.29 -18.28
C ALA A 160 -3.67 -11.30 -18.90
N LYS A 161 -2.76 -10.43 -18.44
CA LYS A 161 -1.36 -10.38 -18.92
C LYS A 161 -0.60 -11.68 -18.68
N LEU A 162 -0.83 -12.35 -17.56
CA LEU A 162 -0.21 -13.66 -17.28
C LEU A 162 -0.76 -14.74 -18.22
N ALA A 163 -2.07 -14.75 -18.48
CA ALA A 163 -2.69 -15.70 -19.39
C ALA A 163 -2.21 -15.51 -20.84
N GLU A 164 -2.05 -14.27 -21.30
CA GLU A 164 -1.47 -13.95 -22.61
C GLU A 164 -0.04 -14.46 -22.74
N ARG A 165 0.78 -14.28 -21.70
CA ARG A 165 2.17 -14.78 -21.68
C ARG A 165 2.25 -16.30 -21.72
N ASP A 166 1.38 -16.98 -20.99
CA ASP A 166 1.40 -18.44 -20.91
C ASP A 166 0.82 -19.11 -22.18
N ALA A 167 0.14 -18.35 -23.04
CA ALA A 167 -0.38 -18.80 -24.33
C ALA A 167 0.56 -18.54 -25.53
N ALA A 168 1.63 -17.76 -25.33
CA ALA A 168 2.66 -17.44 -26.32
C ALA A 168 3.84 -18.41 -26.24
#